data_AF-A0AAD6FGW8-F1
#
_entry.id   AF-A0AAD6FGW8-F1
#
_cell.length_a   1.000
_cell.length_b   1.000
_cell.length_c   1.000
_cell.angle_alpha   90.00
_cell.angle_beta   90.00
_cell.angle_gamma   90.00
#
_symmetry.space_group_name_H-M   'P 1'
#
loop_
_entity.id
_entity.type
_entity.pdbx_description
1 polymer ?
#
loop_
_entity_poly.entity_id
_entity_poly.type
_entity_poly.pdbx_seq_one_letter_code
_entity_poly.pdbx_strand_id
1 'polypeptide(L)'
;KHQQELSELQEALRERSKESRRLKASFDSIKGLNDSMRKQLNEIIEQNKKLESQSKRVHARLENLQRKYEHSIALKGCQKVSTEMIKPSQKEKTAACGKSNNKGSSSPTSLKLQALLLDWVLDEQTLSSAAGNKEKGLGHCLPPEIVLNERCLKVLPLLADQLHHSPSSEPDLLLSLLRLILWALRQMDSSTQHVALSATLRRIGEEVSKTPAELAVLQSEDPERPPCRSWPLYRSPQPHTRILSNLIILRTVTQADVLAQALDSLRTELMSDEIRGLFLHSGGVRVLLSMLRAGRGGLHTPVDILMQLAEQSRYLNPFLEACSCEEFFRTAAQLLKNPRLELPTLEKLSVLLQKLSTIRKNRRLFERSSLHLQIQELNHKANHTHNFLCINLSIGLINNPGLPVRMKSMGGLAGVMGSVWDTLVVLGDGGDWTDWNNYGRY
;
A
#
# COMPACT_ATOMS: atom_id res chain seq x y z
N LYS A 1 -7.55 73.46 -6.43
CA LYS A 1 -7.91 72.21 -7.15
C LYS A 1 -6.71 71.65 -7.93
N HIS A 2 -6.31 72.21 -9.09
CA HIS A 2 -5.19 71.67 -9.90
C HIS A 2 -3.86 71.46 -9.16
N GLN A 3 -3.48 72.36 -8.24
CA GLN A 3 -2.24 72.19 -7.46
C GLN A 3 -2.29 70.98 -6.50
N GLN A 4 -3.48 70.59 -6.04
CA GLN A 4 -3.68 69.39 -5.23
C GLN A 4 -3.67 68.13 -6.10
N GLU A 5 -4.38 68.16 -7.24
CA GLU A 5 -4.37 67.07 -8.25
C GLU A 5 -2.93 66.78 -8.74
N LEU A 6 -2.11 67.80 -8.95
CA LEU A 6 -0.68 67.65 -9.28
C LEU A 6 0.13 67.02 -8.14
N SER A 7 -0.14 67.35 -6.88
CA SER A 7 0.53 66.75 -5.72
C SER A 7 0.19 65.26 -5.58
N GLU A 8 -1.09 64.91 -5.70
CA GLU A 8 -1.60 63.53 -5.65
C GLU A 8 -1.02 62.67 -6.78
N LEU A 9 -0.96 63.20 -8.01
CA LEU A 9 -0.31 62.53 -9.15
C LEU A 9 1.21 62.37 -8.94
N GLN A 10 1.89 63.36 -8.35
CA GLN A 10 3.32 63.27 -8.07
C GLN A 10 3.63 62.22 -7.00
N GLU A 11 2.78 62.08 -5.98
CA GLU A 11 2.90 61.03 -4.96
C GLU A 11 2.62 59.63 -5.55
N ALA A 12 1.56 59.48 -6.34
CA ALA A 12 1.25 58.23 -7.05
C ALA A 12 2.40 57.79 -7.98
N LEU A 13 3.06 58.73 -8.68
CA LEU A 13 4.23 58.46 -9.51
C LEU A 13 5.43 57.97 -8.67
N ARG A 14 5.65 58.55 -7.47
CA ARG A 14 6.71 58.12 -6.54
C ARG A 14 6.46 56.69 -6.03
N GLU A 15 5.22 56.37 -5.64
CA GLU A 15 4.88 55.02 -5.18
C GLU A 15 4.98 53.97 -6.29
N ARG A 16 4.48 54.27 -7.50
CA ARG A 16 4.70 53.39 -8.68
C ARG A 16 6.18 53.20 -9.00
N SER A 17 7.00 54.23 -8.82
CA SER A 17 8.45 54.14 -9.02
C SER A 17 9.13 53.25 -7.97
N LYS A 18 8.70 53.32 -6.69
CA LYS A 18 9.18 52.40 -5.62
C LYS A 18 8.75 50.96 -5.90
N GLU A 19 7.50 50.75 -6.28
CA GLU A 19 6.97 49.43 -6.62
C GLU A 19 7.70 48.80 -7.80
N SER A 20 7.96 49.56 -8.87
CA SER A 20 8.74 49.12 -10.03
C SER A 20 10.15 48.65 -9.65
N ARG A 21 10.85 49.39 -8.78
CA ARG A 21 12.17 48.99 -8.25
C ARG A 21 12.09 47.69 -7.43
N ARG A 22 11.06 47.55 -6.57
CA ARG A 22 10.82 46.34 -5.78
C ARG A 22 10.56 45.11 -6.67
N LEU A 23 9.72 45.27 -7.72
CA LEU A 23 9.43 44.22 -8.68
C LEU A 23 10.69 43.81 -9.46
N LYS A 24 11.52 44.77 -9.88
CA LYS A 24 12.80 44.49 -10.55
C LYS A 24 13.75 43.68 -9.65
N ALA A 25 13.95 44.10 -8.40
CA ALA A 25 14.77 43.36 -7.44
C ALA A 25 14.23 41.94 -7.18
N SER A 26 12.89 41.77 -7.11
CA SER A 26 12.28 40.45 -6.99
C SER A 26 12.49 39.58 -8.23
N PHE A 27 12.44 40.17 -9.44
CA PHE A 27 12.72 39.45 -10.69
C PHE A 27 14.18 38.99 -10.76
N ASP A 28 15.13 39.86 -10.41
CA ASP A 28 16.56 39.53 -10.40
C ASP A 28 16.87 38.40 -9.40
N SER A 29 16.20 38.38 -8.24
CA SER A 29 16.28 37.29 -7.25
C SER A 29 15.73 35.96 -7.79
N ILE A 30 14.54 35.98 -8.40
CA ILE A 30 13.93 34.78 -9.02
C ILE A 30 14.80 34.25 -10.16
N LYS A 31 15.41 35.13 -10.95
CA LYS A 31 16.36 34.76 -12.01
C LYS A 31 17.58 34.04 -11.45
N GLY A 32 18.22 34.60 -10.41
CA GLY A 32 19.36 33.96 -9.75
C GLY A 32 19.02 32.59 -9.15
N LEU A 33 17.83 32.43 -8.59
CA LEU A 33 17.33 31.13 -8.10
C LEU A 33 17.08 30.14 -9.25
N ASN A 34 16.53 30.59 -10.39
CA ASN A 34 16.35 29.76 -11.59
C ASN A 34 17.69 29.27 -12.15
N ASP A 35 18.69 30.15 -12.24
CA ASP A 35 20.04 29.83 -12.70
C ASP A 35 20.74 28.83 -11.74
N SER A 36 20.50 28.95 -10.43
CA SER A 36 20.96 27.97 -9.43
C SER A 36 20.30 26.60 -9.61
N MET A 37 18.96 26.56 -9.75
CA MET A 37 18.23 25.30 -10.02
C MET A 37 18.68 24.62 -11.30
N ARG A 38 18.99 25.37 -12.37
CA ARG A 38 19.53 24.82 -13.62
C ARG A 38 20.90 24.17 -13.42
N LYS A 39 21.78 24.75 -12.61
CA LYS A 39 23.07 24.14 -12.25
C LYS A 39 22.89 22.83 -11.48
N GLN A 40 22.08 22.84 -10.43
CA GLN A 40 21.78 21.64 -9.64
C GLN A 40 21.15 20.52 -10.50
N LEU A 41 20.23 20.87 -11.40
CA LEU A 41 19.63 19.90 -12.32
C LEU A 41 20.68 19.27 -13.26
N ASN A 42 21.59 20.07 -13.82
CA ASN A 42 22.68 19.58 -14.66
C ASN A 42 23.67 18.68 -13.89
N GLU A 43 23.99 19.02 -12.64
CA GLU A 43 24.82 18.20 -11.76
C GLU A 43 24.16 16.83 -11.48
N ILE A 44 22.86 16.81 -11.18
CA ILE A 44 22.08 15.58 -10.98
C ILE A 44 22.02 14.73 -12.27
N ILE A 45 21.82 15.35 -13.44
CA ILE A 45 21.86 14.66 -14.74
C ILE A 45 23.22 13.99 -14.96
N GLU A 46 24.31 14.68 -14.64
CA GLU A 46 25.66 14.14 -14.81
C GLU A 46 26.00 13.04 -13.78
N GLN A 47 25.49 13.14 -12.55
CA GLN A 47 25.54 12.03 -11.57
C GLN A 47 24.74 10.82 -12.06
N ASN A 48 23.53 11.00 -12.60
CA ASN A 48 22.72 9.92 -13.16
C ASN A 48 23.43 9.21 -14.33
N LYS A 49 24.03 9.94 -15.28
CA LYS A 49 24.84 9.34 -16.36
C LYS A 49 26.00 8.50 -15.81
N LYS A 50 26.69 8.98 -14.75
CA LYS A 50 27.77 8.23 -14.10
C LYS A 50 27.25 6.94 -13.47
N LEU A 51 26.15 6.99 -12.73
CA LEU A 51 25.49 5.80 -12.14
C LEU A 51 25.00 4.82 -13.21
N GLU A 52 24.41 5.31 -14.31
CA GLU A 52 23.98 4.48 -15.44
C GLU A 52 25.18 3.76 -16.10
N SER A 53 26.31 4.45 -16.26
CA SER A 53 27.56 3.84 -16.77
C SER A 53 28.14 2.79 -15.81
N GLN A 54 27.94 2.93 -14.50
CA GLN A 54 28.36 1.94 -13.51
C GLN A 54 27.42 0.73 -13.54
N SER A 55 26.11 0.96 -13.57
CA SER A 55 25.08 -0.07 -13.71
C SER A 55 25.33 -0.95 -14.94
N LYS A 56 25.53 -0.35 -16.12
CA LYS A 56 25.86 -1.08 -17.36
C LYS A 56 27.12 -1.95 -17.23
N ARG A 57 28.16 -1.45 -16.54
CA ARG A 57 29.40 -2.22 -16.27
C ARG A 57 29.20 -3.36 -15.28
N VAL A 58 28.36 -3.19 -14.25
CA VAL A 58 28.01 -4.25 -13.30
C VAL A 58 27.16 -5.32 -13.98
N HIS A 59 26.17 -4.92 -14.80
CA HIS A 59 25.32 -5.84 -15.55
C HIS A 59 26.13 -6.72 -16.50
N ALA A 60 27.02 -6.15 -17.32
CA ALA A 60 27.90 -6.91 -18.21
C ALA A 60 28.85 -7.87 -17.46
N ARG A 61 29.26 -7.53 -16.22
CA ARG A 61 30.03 -8.44 -15.35
C ARG A 61 29.18 -9.60 -14.83
N LEU A 62 27.94 -9.34 -14.43
CA LEU A 62 27.00 -10.38 -13.99
C LEU A 62 26.68 -11.35 -15.13
N GLU A 63 26.38 -10.86 -16.34
CA GLU A 63 26.20 -11.71 -17.53
C GLU A 63 27.43 -12.57 -17.84
N ASN A 64 28.64 -12.03 -17.68
CA ASN A 64 29.88 -12.78 -17.89
C ASN A 64 30.05 -13.89 -16.85
N LEU A 65 29.72 -13.61 -15.58
CA LEU A 65 29.75 -14.60 -14.49
C LEU A 65 28.67 -15.67 -14.68
N GLN A 66 27.47 -15.30 -15.10
CA GLN A 66 26.38 -16.23 -15.42
C GLN A 66 26.78 -17.18 -16.55
N ARG A 67 27.28 -16.66 -17.68
CA ARG A 67 27.77 -17.49 -18.79
C ARG A 67 28.90 -18.44 -18.37
N LYS A 68 29.80 -18.01 -17.47
CA LYS A 68 30.84 -18.89 -16.89
C LYS A 68 30.26 -19.97 -15.98
N TYR A 69 29.23 -19.67 -15.21
CA TYR A 69 28.53 -20.64 -14.36
C TYR A 69 27.80 -21.69 -15.18
N GLU A 70 27.05 -21.26 -16.20
CA GLU A 70 26.35 -22.13 -17.16
C GLU A 70 27.33 -23.08 -17.88
N HIS A 71 28.46 -22.56 -18.37
CA HIS A 71 29.53 -23.36 -18.98
C HIS A 71 30.16 -24.37 -18.00
N SER A 72 30.34 -23.99 -16.73
CA SER A 72 30.85 -24.88 -15.67
C SER A 72 29.87 -26.01 -15.32
N ILE A 73 28.56 -25.72 -15.34
CA ILE A 73 27.52 -26.74 -15.19
C ILE A 73 27.46 -27.68 -16.39
N ALA A 74 27.55 -27.17 -17.63
CA ALA A 74 27.54 -27.99 -18.83
C ALA A 74 28.69 -29.02 -18.84
N LEU A 75 29.91 -28.59 -18.47
CA LEU A 75 31.07 -29.48 -18.30
C LEU A 75 30.83 -30.58 -17.24
N LYS A 76 30.25 -30.22 -16.08
CA LYS A 76 29.92 -31.20 -15.03
C LYS A 76 28.77 -32.14 -15.43
N GLY A 77 27.89 -31.72 -16.34
CA GLY A 77 26.86 -32.57 -16.94
C GLY A 77 27.46 -33.66 -17.82
N CYS A 78 28.37 -33.31 -18.73
CA CYS A 78 29.04 -34.28 -19.61
C CYS A 78 29.90 -35.30 -18.85
N GLN A 79 30.52 -34.93 -17.73
CA GLN A 79 31.42 -35.81 -16.99
C GLN A 79 30.72 -36.95 -16.23
N LYS A 80 29.37 -36.96 -16.15
CA LYS A 80 28.59 -38.04 -15.52
C LYS A 80 28.22 -39.21 -16.44
N VAL A 81 28.54 -39.14 -17.74
CA VAL A 81 28.08 -40.12 -18.74
C VAL A 81 29.12 -41.24 -19.02
N SER A 82 30.33 -41.17 -18.45
CA SER A 82 31.43 -42.10 -18.80
C SER A 82 31.96 -42.97 -17.65
N THR A 83 31.14 -43.31 -16.64
CA THR A 83 31.59 -44.16 -15.51
C THR A 83 30.53 -45.17 -15.04
N GLU A 84 30.02 -45.99 -15.95
CA GLU A 84 29.40 -47.27 -15.61
C GLU A 84 30.07 -48.42 -16.37
N MET A 85 30.93 -49.18 -15.68
CA MET A 85 31.02 -50.64 -15.81
C MET A 85 31.81 -51.23 -14.63
N ILE A 86 31.50 -52.50 -14.32
CA ILE A 86 32.10 -53.40 -13.32
C ILE A 86 31.48 -53.37 -11.90
N LYS A 87 30.48 -54.26 -11.71
CA LYS A 87 30.26 -55.04 -10.47
C LYS A 87 31.00 -56.38 -10.61
N PRO A 88 31.57 -56.97 -9.54
CA PRO A 88 30.86 -57.94 -8.65
C PRO A 88 31.25 -57.81 -7.15
N SER A 89 30.78 -58.61 -6.17
CA SER A 89 29.47 -59.28 -5.89
C SER A 89 29.54 -59.94 -4.49
N GLN A 90 28.40 -60.35 -3.89
CA GLN A 90 28.25 -61.10 -2.61
C GLN A 90 28.61 -60.34 -1.31
N LYS A 91 28.03 -60.61 -0.11
CA LYS A 91 27.12 -61.71 0.32
C LYS A 91 26.20 -61.30 1.50
N GLU A 92 25.12 -62.07 1.67
CA GLU A 92 24.09 -62.02 2.73
C GLU A 92 24.59 -61.95 4.19
N LYS A 93 23.79 -61.33 5.09
CA LYS A 93 23.07 -62.03 6.18
C LYS A 93 22.07 -61.17 6.99
N THR A 94 20.83 -61.67 6.99
CA THR A 94 19.77 -61.72 8.03
C THR A 94 19.74 -60.78 9.26
N ALA A 95 18.50 -60.33 9.54
CA ALA A 95 17.79 -60.34 10.84
C ALA A 95 17.53 -59.02 11.63
N ALA A 96 16.23 -58.73 11.72
CA ALA A 96 15.46 -58.37 12.93
C ALA A 96 15.51 -56.95 13.55
N CYS A 97 14.31 -56.34 13.49
CA CYS A 97 13.58 -55.69 14.61
C CYS A 97 14.12 -54.39 15.24
N GLY A 98 13.39 -53.31 14.96
CA GLY A 98 12.79 -52.50 16.03
C GLY A 98 13.64 -51.40 16.66
N LYS A 99 13.34 -50.16 16.28
CA LYS A 99 12.87 -49.12 17.23
C LYS A 99 12.34 -47.91 16.48
N SER A 100 11.11 -47.53 16.81
CA SER A 100 10.56 -46.21 16.54
C SER A 100 11.50 -45.15 17.11
N ASN A 101 11.92 -44.19 16.29
CA ASN A 101 12.58 -43.00 16.79
C ASN A 101 11.91 -41.78 16.14
N ASN A 102 10.90 -41.25 16.83
CA ASN A 102 10.34 -39.91 16.57
C ASN A 102 11.43 -38.87 16.86
N LYS A 103 12.40 -38.77 15.96
CA LYS A 103 13.41 -37.73 15.99
C LYS A 103 12.84 -36.57 15.17
N GLY A 104 12.24 -35.61 15.89
CA GLY A 104 11.72 -34.38 15.30
C GLY A 104 12.83 -33.65 14.54
N SER A 105 12.91 -33.91 13.24
CA SER A 105 13.84 -33.28 12.33
C SER A 105 13.35 -31.85 12.06
N SER A 106 13.67 -30.93 12.96
CA SER A 106 13.55 -29.50 12.68
C SER A 106 14.32 -29.21 11.40
N SER A 107 13.60 -28.85 10.33
CA SER A 107 14.22 -28.68 9.03
C SER A 107 15.29 -27.57 9.11
N PRO A 108 16.41 -27.66 8.36
CA PRO A 108 17.44 -26.62 8.38
C PRO A 108 16.88 -25.21 8.09
N THR A 109 15.83 -25.14 7.27
CA THR A 109 15.05 -23.93 6.96
C THR A 109 14.35 -23.35 8.19
N SER A 110 13.78 -24.18 9.07
CA SER A 110 13.10 -23.73 10.30
C SER A 110 14.10 -23.17 11.31
N LEU A 111 15.22 -23.86 11.54
CA LEU A 111 16.30 -23.37 12.41
C LEU A 111 16.92 -22.07 11.90
N LYS A 112 17.13 -21.94 10.58
CA LYS A 112 17.62 -20.71 9.95
C LYS A 112 16.63 -19.55 10.08
N LEU A 113 15.32 -19.81 9.95
CA LEU A 113 14.30 -18.80 10.19
C LEU A 113 14.29 -18.36 11.66
N GLN A 114 14.34 -19.31 12.61
CA GLN A 114 14.38 -19.00 14.04
C GLN A 114 15.61 -18.14 14.40
N ALA A 115 16.79 -18.47 13.89
CA ALA A 115 18.00 -17.65 14.07
C ALA A 115 17.79 -16.22 13.54
N LEU A 116 17.30 -16.07 12.30
CA LEU A 116 17.04 -14.74 11.72
C LEU A 116 15.95 -13.93 12.45
N LEU A 117 14.96 -14.59 13.05
CA LEU A 117 13.94 -13.93 13.87
C LEU A 117 14.48 -13.52 15.25
N LEU A 118 15.36 -14.33 15.85
CA LEU A 118 16.05 -13.99 17.10
C LEU A 118 17.02 -12.82 16.88
N ASP A 119 17.84 -12.86 15.83
CA ASP A 119 18.69 -11.73 15.41
C ASP A 119 17.84 -10.47 15.21
N TRP A 120 16.65 -10.58 14.61
CA TRP A 120 15.74 -9.45 14.43
C TRP A 120 15.32 -8.81 15.76
N VAL A 121 14.87 -9.62 16.72
CA VAL A 121 14.40 -9.17 18.04
C VAL A 121 15.54 -8.57 18.88
N LEU A 122 16.75 -9.15 18.79
CA LEU A 122 17.94 -8.64 19.46
C LEU A 122 18.39 -7.30 18.86
N ASP A 123 18.38 -7.17 17.54
CA ASP A 123 18.74 -5.94 16.85
C ASP A 123 17.72 -4.80 17.05
N GLU A 124 16.43 -5.10 17.17
CA GLU A 124 15.42 -4.06 17.45
C GLU A 124 15.60 -3.46 18.87
N GLN A 125 16.04 -4.28 19.83
CA GLN A 125 16.38 -3.82 21.18
C GLN A 125 17.68 -2.98 21.22
N THR A 126 18.71 -3.34 20.44
CA THR A 126 19.94 -2.54 20.38
C THR A 126 19.74 -1.22 19.61
N LEU A 127 18.93 -1.20 18.56
CA LEU A 127 18.53 0.02 17.85
C LEU A 127 17.70 0.96 18.74
N SER A 128 16.81 0.40 19.59
CA SER A 128 16.05 1.17 20.58
C SER A 128 16.95 1.75 21.70
N SER A 129 17.90 0.95 22.19
CA SER A 129 18.88 1.39 23.21
C SER A 129 19.82 2.49 22.70
N ALA A 130 20.23 2.43 21.43
CA ALA A 130 21.10 3.42 20.80
C ALA A 130 20.49 4.84 20.70
N ALA A 131 19.17 4.99 20.85
CA ALA A 131 18.53 6.30 20.89
C ALA A 131 18.86 7.11 22.16
N GLY A 132 19.38 6.45 23.22
CA GLY A 132 19.72 7.09 24.49
C GLY A 132 21.13 7.68 24.58
N ASN A 133 22.14 7.09 23.92
CA ASN A 133 23.55 7.44 24.13
C ASN A 133 24.23 7.97 22.86
N LYS A 134 24.58 9.27 22.90
CA LYS A 134 25.47 9.91 21.93
C LYS A 134 26.93 9.55 22.21
N GLU A 135 27.42 8.44 21.68
CA GLU A 135 28.87 8.18 21.62
C GLU A 135 29.35 7.84 20.21
N LYS A 136 30.54 8.35 19.87
CA LYS A 136 31.07 8.38 18.50
C LYS A 136 31.67 7.02 18.10
N GLY A 137 30.92 6.20 17.37
CA GLY A 137 31.43 5.04 16.66
C GLY A 137 31.51 5.28 15.15
N LEU A 138 32.68 5.07 14.53
CA LEU A 138 32.88 5.10 13.08
C LEU A 138 32.30 3.84 12.41
N GLY A 139 30.97 3.74 12.36
CA GLY A 139 30.24 2.74 11.60
C GLY A 139 29.36 3.42 10.55
N HIS A 140 29.53 3.10 9.27
CA HIS A 140 28.60 3.48 8.22
C HIS A 140 27.31 2.64 8.33
N CYS A 141 26.47 2.95 9.33
CA CYS A 141 25.12 2.40 9.39
C CYS A 141 24.33 2.85 8.17
N LEU A 142 23.90 1.89 7.35
CA LEU A 142 22.88 2.12 6.33
C LEU A 142 21.60 2.65 7.01
N PRO A 143 20.81 3.50 6.32
CA PRO A 143 19.50 3.93 6.82
C PRO A 143 18.66 2.74 7.31
N PRO A 144 17.94 2.83 8.45
CA PRO A 144 17.19 1.72 9.02
C PRO A 144 16.21 1.05 8.03
N GLU A 145 15.64 1.82 7.11
CA GLU A 145 14.77 1.32 6.04
C GLU A 145 15.49 0.37 5.07
N ILE A 146 16.77 0.59 4.77
CA ILE A 146 17.56 -0.29 3.89
C ILE A 146 17.87 -1.61 4.62
N VAL A 147 18.27 -1.52 5.89
CA VAL A 147 18.56 -2.71 6.73
C VAL A 147 17.31 -3.58 6.91
N LEU A 148 16.15 -2.97 7.18
CA LEU A 148 14.87 -3.69 7.29
C LEU A 148 14.46 -4.36 5.97
N ASN A 149 14.67 -3.69 4.83
CA ASN A 149 14.41 -4.28 3.51
C ASN A 149 15.30 -5.51 3.25
N GLU A 150 16.60 -5.43 3.52
CA GLU A 150 17.50 -6.58 3.38
C GLU A 150 17.13 -7.78 4.28
N ARG A 151 16.58 -7.53 5.47
CA ARG A 151 16.03 -8.59 6.33
C ARG A 151 14.78 -9.20 5.74
N CYS A 152 13.85 -8.39 5.24
CA CYS A 152 12.65 -8.88 4.55
C CYS A 152 13.01 -9.76 3.34
N LEU A 153 14.00 -9.37 2.54
CA LEU A 153 14.53 -10.16 1.42
C LEU A 153 15.01 -11.56 1.85
N LYS A 154 15.68 -11.68 3.00
CA LYS A 154 16.21 -12.95 3.51
C LYS A 154 15.14 -13.82 4.18
N VAL A 155 14.16 -13.21 4.84
CA VAL A 155 13.15 -13.91 5.66
C VAL A 155 11.93 -14.35 4.84
N LEU A 156 11.46 -13.57 3.87
CA LEU A 156 10.26 -13.92 3.08
C LEU A 156 10.35 -15.28 2.34
N PRO A 157 11.48 -15.67 1.72
CA PRO A 157 11.61 -17.01 1.13
C PRO A 157 11.46 -18.14 2.15
N LEU A 158 12.02 -17.96 3.36
CA LEU A 158 11.93 -18.93 4.44
C LEU A 158 10.50 -19.01 5.00
N LEU A 159 9.80 -17.87 5.11
CA LEU A 159 8.38 -17.83 5.47
C LEU A 159 7.49 -18.50 4.40
N ALA A 160 7.81 -18.35 3.11
CA ALA A 160 7.11 -19.04 2.03
C ALA A 160 7.30 -20.56 2.11
N ASP A 161 8.52 -21.03 2.42
CA ASP A 161 8.78 -22.45 2.68
C ASP A 161 8.05 -22.96 3.92
N GLN A 162 8.09 -22.24 5.05
CA GLN A 162 7.32 -22.65 6.24
C GLN A 162 5.81 -22.69 5.95
N LEU A 163 5.27 -21.70 5.23
CA LEU A 163 3.85 -21.66 4.88
C LEU A 163 3.43 -22.89 4.06
N HIS A 164 4.25 -23.31 3.09
CA HIS A 164 4.02 -24.50 2.27
C HIS A 164 4.02 -25.81 3.09
N HIS A 165 4.93 -25.93 4.06
CA HIS A 165 5.09 -27.15 4.86
C HIS A 165 4.26 -27.16 6.17
N SER A 166 3.58 -26.07 6.51
CA SER A 166 2.79 -25.96 7.76
C SER A 166 1.55 -26.87 7.71
N PRO A 167 1.43 -27.89 8.58
CA PRO A 167 0.26 -28.76 8.59
C PRO A 167 -1.00 -28.02 9.05
N SER A 168 -2.18 -28.57 8.73
CA SER A 168 -3.46 -28.01 9.18
C SER A 168 -3.72 -28.12 10.69
N SER A 169 -2.87 -28.85 11.43
CA SER A 169 -3.00 -29.14 12.86
C SER A 169 -2.57 -28.00 13.78
N GLU A 170 -1.84 -26.99 13.28
CA GLU A 170 -1.27 -25.90 14.10
C GLU A 170 -1.80 -24.52 13.67
N PRO A 171 -3.05 -24.16 14.04
CA PRO A 171 -3.67 -22.91 13.62
C PRO A 171 -2.93 -21.66 14.13
N ASP A 172 -2.38 -21.69 15.34
CA ASP A 172 -1.70 -20.53 15.94
C ASP A 172 -0.32 -20.26 15.32
N LEU A 173 0.40 -21.31 14.91
CA LEU A 173 1.63 -21.17 14.13
C LEU A 173 1.34 -20.57 12.76
N LEU A 174 0.33 -21.10 12.06
CA LEU A 174 -0.14 -20.55 10.78
C LEU A 174 -0.55 -19.07 10.91
N LEU A 175 -1.29 -18.72 11.96
CA LEU A 175 -1.71 -17.35 12.24
C LEU A 175 -0.51 -16.42 12.45
N SER A 176 0.50 -16.90 13.16
CA SER A 176 1.75 -16.17 13.42
C SER A 176 2.59 -16.00 12.15
N LEU A 177 2.67 -17.03 11.32
CA LEU A 177 3.31 -16.96 9.99
C LEU A 177 2.61 -15.94 9.07
N LEU A 178 1.27 -15.94 9.01
CA LEU A 178 0.51 -14.98 8.21
C LEU A 178 0.70 -13.54 8.73
N ARG A 179 0.76 -13.32 10.05
CA ARG A 179 1.12 -12.01 10.64
C ARG A 179 2.50 -11.55 10.20
N LEU A 180 3.51 -12.42 10.30
CA LEU A 180 4.90 -12.14 9.92
C LEU A 180 5.03 -11.83 8.42
N ILE A 181 4.37 -12.63 7.56
CA ILE A 181 4.32 -12.39 6.11
C ILE A 181 3.68 -11.02 5.83
N LEU A 182 2.47 -10.77 6.33
CA LEU A 182 1.77 -9.51 6.06
C LEU A 182 2.57 -8.29 6.59
N TRP A 183 3.25 -8.43 7.72
CA TRP A 183 4.12 -7.38 8.26
C TRP A 183 5.34 -7.13 7.36
N ALA A 184 6.08 -8.18 6.97
CA ALA A 184 7.23 -8.05 6.07
C ALA A 184 6.84 -7.44 4.71
N LEU A 185 5.66 -7.79 4.18
CA LEU A 185 5.11 -7.20 2.95
C LEU A 185 4.90 -5.68 3.06
N ARG A 186 4.56 -5.13 4.23
CA ARG A 186 4.38 -3.67 4.43
C ARG A 186 5.70 -2.91 4.46
N GLN A 187 6.74 -3.51 5.03
CA GLN A 187 8.04 -2.85 5.18
C GLN A 187 8.72 -2.65 3.82
N MET A 188 8.39 -3.49 2.84
CA MET A 188 8.91 -3.40 1.48
C MET A 188 8.23 -2.36 0.59
N ASP A 189 7.13 -1.73 1.02
CA ASP A 189 6.31 -0.79 0.21
C ASP A 189 7.08 0.38 -0.41
N SER A 190 8.18 0.79 0.23
CA SER A 190 9.06 1.87 -0.22
C SER A 190 10.24 1.38 -1.07
N SER A 191 10.43 0.07 -1.19
CA SER A 191 11.60 -0.52 -1.84
C SER A 191 11.41 -0.72 -3.34
N THR A 192 12.43 -0.39 -4.12
CA THR A 192 12.52 -0.75 -5.55
C THR A 192 12.85 -2.24 -5.77
N GLN A 193 13.02 -3.02 -4.69
CA GLN A 193 13.55 -4.38 -4.70
C GLN A 193 12.47 -5.47 -4.90
N HIS A 194 11.18 -5.10 -4.99
CA HIS A 194 10.06 -6.02 -5.24
C HIS A 194 10.28 -6.99 -6.43
N VAL A 195 11.02 -6.57 -7.46
CA VAL A 195 11.35 -7.41 -8.63
C VAL A 195 12.11 -8.68 -8.23
N ALA A 196 13.06 -8.57 -7.29
CA ALA A 196 13.91 -9.67 -6.86
C ALA A 196 13.14 -10.78 -6.11
N LEU A 197 12.04 -10.43 -5.44
CA LEU A 197 11.16 -11.38 -4.76
C LEU A 197 9.92 -11.79 -5.56
N SER A 198 9.75 -11.33 -6.79
CA SER A 198 8.54 -11.58 -7.61
C SER A 198 8.07 -13.04 -7.58
N ALA A 199 8.97 -14.00 -7.75
CA ALA A 199 8.66 -15.44 -7.65
C ALA A 199 8.25 -15.88 -6.24
N THR A 200 8.94 -15.39 -5.19
CA THR A 200 8.59 -15.67 -3.78
C THR A 200 7.22 -15.11 -3.42
N LEU A 201 6.93 -13.87 -3.83
CA LEU A 201 5.63 -13.24 -3.62
C LEU A 201 4.52 -14.03 -4.33
N ARG A 202 4.73 -14.40 -5.59
CA ARG A 202 3.77 -15.20 -6.35
C ARG A 202 3.49 -16.54 -5.66
N ARG A 203 4.52 -17.27 -5.22
CA ARG A 203 4.39 -18.51 -4.44
C ARG A 203 3.63 -18.31 -3.13
N ILE A 204 3.89 -17.23 -2.38
CA ILE A 204 3.11 -16.90 -1.18
C ILE A 204 1.62 -16.66 -1.54
N GLY A 205 1.35 -15.93 -2.62
CA GLY A 205 -0.02 -15.71 -3.10
C GLY A 205 -0.72 -17.00 -3.50
N GLU A 206 -0.05 -17.85 -4.27
CA GLU A 206 -0.51 -19.19 -4.65
C GLU A 206 -0.86 -20.01 -3.40
N GLU A 207 0.07 -20.20 -2.45
CA GLU A 207 -0.16 -20.99 -1.22
C GLU A 207 -1.36 -20.53 -0.37
N VAL A 208 -1.66 -19.23 -0.36
CA VAL A 208 -2.80 -18.66 0.39
C VAL A 208 -4.12 -18.77 -0.40
N SER A 209 -4.06 -18.80 -1.73
CA SER A 209 -5.23 -18.83 -2.63
C SER A 209 -5.64 -20.21 -3.13
N LYS A 210 -4.77 -21.24 -3.04
CA LYS A 210 -5.00 -22.62 -3.52
C LYS A 210 -6.44 -23.11 -3.33
N THR A 211 -7.02 -23.64 -4.41
CA THR A 211 -8.41 -24.10 -4.43
C THR A 211 -8.47 -25.62 -4.26
N PRO A 212 -9.53 -26.22 -3.66
CA PRO A 212 -9.57 -27.65 -3.37
C PRO A 212 -9.40 -28.58 -4.58
N ALA A 213 -9.71 -28.11 -5.79
CA ALA A 213 -9.52 -28.86 -7.03
C ALA A 213 -8.03 -29.13 -7.35
N GLU A 214 -7.13 -28.17 -7.09
CA GLU A 214 -5.69 -28.33 -7.29
C GLU A 214 -5.08 -29.25 -6.22
N LEU A 215 -5.64 -29.21 -5.02
CA LEU A 215 -5.25 -30.07 -3.90
C LEU A 215 -5.64 -31.54 -4.14
N ALA A 216 -6.76 -31.81 -4.80
CA ALA A 216 -7.17 -33.17 -5.16
C ALA A 216 -6.21 -33.85 -6.15
N VAL A 217 -5.69 -33.10 -7.13
CA VAL A 217 -4.69 -33.61 -8.09
C VAL A 217 -3.36 -33.90 -7.40
N LEU A 218 -2.91 -33.02 -6.49
CA LEU A 218 -1.66 -33.20 -5.74
C LEU A 218 -1.69 -34.32 -4.67
N GLN A 219 -2.89 -34.76 -4.24
CA GLN A 219 -3.05 -35.89 -3.31
C GLN A 219 -3.05 -37.26 -4.01
N SER A 220 -3.07 -37.31 -5.34
CA SER A 220 -3.29 -38.55 -6.10
C SER A 220 -2.05 -39.41 -6.36
N GLU A 221 -0.83 -38.90 -6.18
CA GLU A 221 0.39 -39.56 -6.71
C GLU A 221 1.53 -39.83 -5.70
N ASP A 222 1.43 -39.42 -4.43
CA ASP A 222 2.54 -39.58 -3.47
C ASP A 222 2.06 -39.89 -2.03
N PRO A 223 2.22 -41.14 -1.53
CA PRO A 223 1.83 -41.54 -0.18
C PRO A 223 2.72 -40.97 0.95
N GLU A 224 3.91 -40.43 0.67
CA GLU A 224 4.83 -39.93 1.71
C GLU A 224 4.65 -38.43 2.03
N ARG A 225 3.81 -37.70 1.29
CA ARG A 225 3.54 -36.29 1.58
C ARG A 225 2.62 -36.11 2.80
N PRO A 226 2.98 -35.25 3.78
CA PRO A 226 2.06 -34.93 4.87
C PRO A 226 0.78 -34.28 4.31
N PRO A 227 -0.40 -34.57 4.90
CA PRO A 227 -1.68 -34.13 4.36
C PRO A 227 -1.74 -32.60 4.26
N CYS A 228 -1.73 -32.09 3.03
CA CYS A 228 -1.78 -30.66 2.77
C CYS A 228 -3.20 -30.13 3.00
N ARG A 229 -3.32 -28.85 3.40
CA ARG A 229 -4.58 -28.21 3.83
C ARG A 229 -5.70 -28.42 2.80
N SER A 230 -6.85 -28.91 3.24
CA SER A 230 -8.00 -29.25 2.39
C SER A 230 -8.83 -28.06 1.87
N TRP A 231 -8.54 -26.83 2.33
CA TRP A 231 -9.32 -25.63 2.01
C TRP A 231 -8.42 -24.39 1.83
N PRO A 232 -8.82 -23.40 1.01
CA PRO A 232 -8.10 -22.13 0.88
C PRO A 232 -8.09 -21.36 2.20
N LEU A 233 -6.99 -20.67 2.51
CA LEU A 233 -6.85 -19.97 3.81
C LEU A 233 -7.83 -18.80 3.97
N TYR A 234 -8.24 -18.16 2.87
CA TYR A 234 -9.29 -17.14 2.87
C TYR A 234 -10.69 -17.68 3.20
N ARG A 235 -10.89 -19.02 3.23
CA ARG A 235 -12.10 -19.70 3.71
C ARG A 235 -11.92 -20.41 5.06
N SER A 236 -10.83 -20.14 5.78
CA SER A 236 -10.57 -20.72 7.11
C SER A 236 -11.75 -20.48 8.09
N PRO A 237 -12.08 -21.40 9.01
CA PRO A 237 -13.10 -21.14 10.04
C PRO A 237 -12.75 -19.95 10.96
N GLN A 238 -11.46 -19.60 11.09
CA GLN A 238 -11.00 -18.48 11.91
C GLN A 238 -11.05 -17.14 11.15
N PRO A 239 -11.82 -16.12 11.60
CA PRO A 239 -11.94 -14.83 10.90
C PRO A 239 -10.59 -14.11 10.71
N HIS A 240 -9.71 -14.19 11.70
CA HIS A 240 -8.39 -13.55 11.63
C HIS A 240 -7.51 -14.15 10.52
N THR A 241 -7.54 -15.47 10.38
CA THR A 241 -6.86 -16.20 9.29
C THR A 241 -7.44 -15.78 7.93
N ARG A 242 -8.77 -15.62 7.81
CA ARG A 242 -9.41 -15.13 6.57
C ARG A 242 -8.97 -13.70 6.22
N ILE A 243 -8.99 -12.78 7.18
CA ILE A 243 -8.57 -11.38 6.97
C ILE A 243 -7.10 -11.29 6.55
N LEU A 244 -6.18 -11.93 7.28
CA LEU A 244 -4.76 -11.90 6.90
C LEU A 244 -4.52 -12.54 5.53
N SER A 245 -5.21 -13.64 5.22
CA SER A 245 -5.11 -14.35 3.94
C SER A 245 -5.56 -13.48 2.77
N ASN A 246 -6.74 -12.87 2.86
CA ASN A 246 -7.23 -11.92 1.86
C ASN A 246 -6.25 -10.75 1.69
N LEU A 247 -5.76 -10.15 2.77
CA LEU A 247 -4.78 -9.06 2.70
C LEU A 247 -3.46 -9.47 2.05
N ILE A 248 -2.99 -10.70 2.25
CA ILE A 248 -1.79 -11.22 1.57
C ILE A 248 -2.07 -11.43 0.08
N ILE A 249 -3.20 -12.04 -0.30
CA ILE A 249 -3.60 -12.24 -1.70
C ILE A 249 -3.64 -10.91 -2.46
N LEU A 250 -4.28 -9.87 -1.90
CA LEU A 250 -4.36 -8.54 -2.51
C LEU A 250 -2.98 -7.86 -2.69
N ARG A 251 -1.96 -8.30 -1.93
CA ARG A 251 -0.59 -7.80 -2.03
C ARG A 251 0.25 -8.56 -3.05
N THR A 252 0.10 -9.88 -3.13
CA THR A 252 1.03 -10.77 -3.83
C THR A 252 0.51 -11.33 -5.16
N VAL A 253 -0.81 -11.43 -5.33
CA VAL A 253 -1.44 -11.98 -6.54
C VAL A 253 -1.75 -10.85 -7.53
N THR A 254 -1.68 -11.17 -8.83
CA THR A 254 -2.00 -10.25 -9.93
C THR A 254 -3.15 -10.73 -10.83
N GLN A 255 -3.60 -11.98 -10.67
CA GLN A 255 -4.74 -12.57 -11.38
C GLN A 255 -6.04 -11.88 -10.96
N ALA A 256 -6.80 -11.36 -11.93
CA ALA A 256 -7.91 -10.44 -11.68
C ALA A 256 -9.12 -11.12 -11.02
N ASP A 257 -9.39 -12.37 -11.39
CA ASP A 257 -10.41 -13.26 -10.84
C ASP A 257 -10.14 -13.60 -9.37
N VAL A 258 -8.91 -14.01 -9.04
CA VAL A 258 -8.50 -14.30 -7.66
C VAL A 258 -8.55 -13.04 -6.79
N LEU A 259 -8.15 -11.89 -7.35
CA LEU A 259 -8.23 -10.60 -6.66
C LEU A 259 -9.68 -10.15 -6.43
N ALA A 260 -10.58 -10.32 -7.41
CA ALA A 260 -12.00 -10.03 -7.26
C ALA A 260 -12.62 -10.92 -6.18
N GLN A 261 -12.36 -12.23 -6.21
CA GLN A 261 -12.84 -13.17 -5.21
C GLN A 261 -12.35 -12.83 -3.78
N ALA A 262 -11.10 -12.39 -3.64
CA ALA A 262 -10.56 -11.95 -2.36
C ALA A 262 -11.19 -10.62 -1.87
N LEU A 263 -11.48 -9.70 -2.77
CA LEU A 263 -12.20 -8.46 -2.45
C LEU A 263 -13.65 -8.72 -2.03
N ASP A 264 -14.37 -9.60 -2.73
CA ASP A 264 -15.75 -9.96 -2.40
C ASP A 264 -15.83 -10.74 -1.08
N SER A 265 -14.92 -11.71 -0.86
CA SER A 265 -14.77 -12.38 0.43
C SER A 265 -14.52 -11.38 1.56
N LEU A 266 -13.61 -10.43 1.37
CA LEU A 266 -13.29 -9.41 2.35
C LEU A 266 -14.48 -8.48 2.64
N ARG A 267 -15.23 -8.06 1.60
CA ARG A 267 -16.46 -7.26 1.73
C ARG A 267 -17.51 -7.98 2.58
N THR A 268 -17.72 -9.27 2.35
CA THR A 268 -18.66 -10.09 3.14
C THR A 268 -18.23 -10.20 4.60
N GLU A 269 -16.94 -10.49 4.87
CA GLU A 269 -16.41 -10.58 6.24
C GLU A 269 -16.55 -9.26 7.03
N LEU A 270 -16.35 -8.12 6.37
CA LEU A 270 -16.43 -6.79 6.98
C LEU A 270 -17.87 -6.32 7.28
N MET A 271 -18.89 -7.14 7.01
CA MET A 271 -20.25 -6.90 7.51
C MET A 271 -20.34 -7.08 9.03
N SER A 272 -19.44 -7.90 9.62
CA SER A 272 -19.30 -7.97 11.07
C SER A 272 -18.41 -6.84 11.59
N ASP A 273 -18.96 -6.03 12.50
CA ASP A 273 -18.29 -4.90 13.13
C ASP A 273 -16.98 -5.32 13.82
N GLU A 274 -16.95 -6.49 14.48
CA GLU A 274 -15.76 -7.04 15.13
C GLU A 274 -14.59 -7.26 14.16
N ILE A 275 -14.92 -7.69 12.94
CA ILE A 275 -13.95 -7.99 11.88
C ILE A 275 -13.43 -6.69 11.26
N ARG A 276 -14.22 -5.61 11.22
CA ARG A 276 -13.74 -4.26 10.84
C ARG A 276 -12.57 -3.82 11.70
N GLY A 277 -12.68 -3.98 13.02
CA GLY A 277 -11.57 -3.71 13.94
C GLY A 277 -10.31 -4.50 13.59
N LEU A 278 -10.45 -5.80 13.36
CA LEU A 278 -9.35 -6.71 13.05
C LEU A 278 -8.64 -6.36 11.73
N PHE A 279 -9.39 -5.95 10.72
CA PHE A 279 -8.89 -5.46 9.45
C PHE A 279 -8.08 -4.15 9.59
N LEU A 280 -8.54 -3.23 10.42
CA LEU A 280 -7.83 -1.96 10.69
C LEU A 280 -6.50 -2.20 11.41
N HIS A 281 -6.47 -3.04 12.45
CA HIS A 281 -5.22 -3.45 13.12
C HIS A 281 -4.28 -4.18 12.15
N SER A 282 -4.86 -5.03 11.28
CA SER A 282 -4.17 -5.65 10.15
C SER A 282 -3.85 -4.67 9.01
N GLY A 283 -3.95 -3.35 9.23
CA GLY A 283 -3.57 -2.27 8.31
C GLY A 283 -4.22 -2.36 6.92
N GLY A 284 -5.41 -2.93 6.83
CA GLY A 284 -6.04 -3.26 5.55
C GLY A 284 -6.35 -2.04 4.67
N VAL A 285 -6.56 -0.86 5.26
CA VAL A 285 -6.73 0.42 4.52
C VAL A 285 -5.54 0.69 3.59
N ARG A 286 -4.30 0.50 4.06
CA ARG A 286 -3.10 0.69 3.20
C ARG A 286 -3.07 -0.31 2.03
N VAL A 287 -3.56 -1.53 2.24
CA VAL A 287 -3.65 -2.54 1.18
C VAL A 287 -4.67 -2.11 0.11
N LEU A 288 -5.86 -1.66 0.51
CA LEU A 288 -6.88 -1.14 -0.43
C LEU A 288 -6.39 0.10 -1.19
N LEU A 289 -5.70 1.02 -0.52
CA LEU A 289 -5.09 2.19 -1.18
C LEU A 289 -4.04 1.78 -2.21
N SER A 290 -3.21 0.78 -1.91
CA SER A 290 -2.24 0.24 -2.87
C SER A 290 -2.92 -0.37 -4.11
N MET A 291 -4.06 -1.05 -3.92
CA MET A 291 -4.86 -1.63 -5.00
C MET A 291 -5.51 -0.56 -5.88
N LEU A 292 -6.16 0.44 -5.27
CA LEU A 292 -6.77 1.58 -5.96
C LEU A 292 -5.76 2.38 -6.77
N ARG A 293 -4.60 2.69 -6.19
CA ARG A 293 -3.49 3.40 -6.88
C ARG A 293 -2.96 2.62 -8.08
N ALA A 294 -2.92 1.29 -7.98
CA ALA A 294 -2.45 0.39 -9.03
C ALA A 294 -3.54 -0.04 -10.04
N GLY A 295 -4.81 0.33 -9.80
CA GLY A 295 -5.95 -0.09 -10.62
C GLY A 295 -6.24 -1.59 -10.63
N ARG A 296 -5.69 -2.35 -9.66
CA ARG A 296 -5.85 -3.82 -9.60
C ARG A 296 -7.17 -4.18 -8.92
N GLY A 297 -7.89 -5.17 -9.45
CA GLY A 297 -9.18 -5.62 -8.92
C GLY A 297 -10.34 -4.63 -9.14
N GLY A 298 -10.16 -3.63 -10.02
CA GLY A 298 -11.15 -2.57 -10.26
C GLY A 298 -11.21 -1.50 -9.17
N LEU A 299 -12.04 -0.48 -9.38
CA LEU A 299 -12.21 0.63 -8.42
C LEU A 299 -13.43 0.44 -7.50
N HIS A 300 -14.47 -0.25 -7.98
CA HIS A 300 -15.76 -0.32 -7.30
C HIS A 300 -15.68 -1.05 -5.95
N THR A 301 -15.30 -2.34 -5.92
CA THR A 301 -15.28 -3.13 -4.68
C THR A 301 -14.33 -2.58 -3.60
N PRO A 302 -13.11 -2.10 -3.91
CA PRO A 302 -12.27 -1.45 -2.90
C PRO A 302 -12.87 -0.15 -2.34
N VAL A 303 -13.58 0.66 -3.14
CA VAL A 303 -14.30 1.85 -2.65
C VAL A 303 -15.52 1.47 -1.82
N ASP A 304 -16.26 0.42 -2.20
CA ASP A 304 -17.37 -0.12 -1.40
C ASP A 304 -16.89 -0.55 -0.01
N ILE A 305 -15.76 -1.25 0.08
CA ILE A 305 -15.18 -1.65 1.37
C ILE A 305 -14.77 -0.43 2.20
N LEU A 306 -14.20 0.62 1.59
CA LEU A 306 -13.89 1.87 2.31
C LEU A 306 -15.16 2.59 2.80
N MET A 307 -16.26 2.55 2.04
CA MET A 307 -17.55 3.08 2.46
C MET A 307 -18.18 2.29 3.61
N GLN A 308 -18.10 0.97 3.56
CA GLN A 308 -18.57 0.06 4.60
C GLN A 308 -17.82 0.25 5.93
N LEU A 309 -16.54 0.64 5.88
CA LEU A 309 -15.75 1.06 7.05
C LEU A 309 -16.06 2.50 7.52
N ALA A 310 -16.72 3.30 6.68
CA ALA A 310 -17.15 4.67 6.97
C ALA A 310 -18.59 4.75 7.53
N GLU A 311 -19.29 3.61 7.62
CA GLU A 311 -20.56 3.45 8.34
C GLU A 311 -20.40 3.73 9.84
N GLN A 312 -21.52 4.05 10.50
CA GLN A 312 -21.52 4.34 11.93
C GLN A 312 -21.22 3.07 12.74
N SER A 313 -20.06 3.02 13.37
CA SER A 313 -19.58 1.88 14.16
C SER A 313 -18.56 2.35 15.20
N ARG A 314 -18.24 1.49 16.17
CA ARG A 314 -17.14 1.76 17.13
C ARG A 314 -15.75 1.87 16.46
N TYR A 315 -15.63 1.47 15.19
CA TYR A 315 -14.40 1.50 14.41
C TYR A 315 -14.30 2.66 13.40
N LEU A 316 -15.34 3.48 13.26
CA LEU A 316 -15.36 4.64 12.35
C LEU A 316 -14.19 5.60 12.63
N ASN A 317 -13.96 5.96 13.90
CA ASN A 317 -12.86 6.85 14.27
C ASN A 317 -11.48 6.22 13.94
N PRO A 318 -11.14 5.00 14.40
CA PRO A 318 -9.93 4.29 13.95
C PRO A 318 -9.75 4.19 12.43
N PHE A 319 -10.84 4.00 11.67
CA PHE A 319 -10.80 4.00 10.21
C PHE A 319 -10.45 5.37 9.63
N LEU A 320 -11.10 6.44 10.09
CA LEU A 320 -10.80 7.80 9.64
C LEU A 320 -9.37 8.23 10.03
N GLU A 321 -8.84 7.75 11.16
CA GLU A 321 -7.44 7.94 11.53
C GLU A 321 -6.48 7.18 10.60
N ALA A 322 -6.78 5.92 10.24
CA ALA A 322 -6.00 5.18 9.24
C ALA A 322 -6.02 5.86 7.85
N CYS A 323 -7.14 6.50 7.48
CA CYS A 323 -7.25 7.31 6.26
C CYS A 323 -6.61 8.70 6.36
N SER A 324 -6.25 9.17 7.56
CA SER A 324 -5.63 10.49 7.80
C SER A 324 -4.12 10.50 7.49
N CYS A 325 -3.73 9.94 6.33
CA CYS A 325 -2.34 9.76 5.91
C CYS A 325 -2.10 10.23 4.46
N GLU A 326 -0.86 10.60 4.12
CA GLU A 326 -0.55 11.15 2.79
C GLU A 326 -0.85 10.17 1.64
N GLU A 327 -0.72 8.85 1.88
CA GLU A 327 -1.05 7.82 0.88
C GLU A 327 -2.52 7.86 0.47
N PHE A 328 -3.44 8.05 1.42
CA PHE A 328 -4.88 8.19 1.12
C PHE A 328 -5.13 9.41 0.24
N PHE A 329 -4.63 10.57 0.66
CA PHE A 329 -4.91 11.84 0.00
C PHE A 329 -4.30 11.93 -1.40
N ARG A 330 -3.11 11.35 -1.59
CA ARG A 330 -2.48 11.20 -2.91
C ARG A 330 -3.26 10.25 -3.82
N THR A 331 -3.77 9.14 -3.27
CA THR A 331 -4.58 8.17 -4.01
C THR A 331 -5.93 8.79 -4.43
N ALA A 332 -6.62 9.48 -3.52
CA ALA A 332 -7.84 10.21 -3.83
C ALA A 332 -7.62 11.27 -4.93
N ALA A 333 -6.53 12.04 -4.86
CA ALA A 333 -6.17 13.03 -5.89
C ALA A 333 -5.81 12.39 -7.25
N GLN A 334 -5.35 11.14 -7.27
CA GLN A 334 -5.15 10.39 -8.52
C GLN A 334 -6.49 9.90 -9.09
N LEU A 335 -7.40 9.41 -8.22
CA LEU A 335 -8.72 8.93 -8.62
C LEU A 335 -9.60 10.06 -9.18
N LEU A 336 -9.65 11.22 -8.53
CA LEU A 336 -10.44 12.37 -9.00
C LEU A 336 -9.98 12.91 -10.37
N LYS A 337 -8.73 12.64 -10.77
CA LYS A 337 -8.19 13.00 -12.09
C LYS A 337 -8.43 11.93 -13.16
N ASN A 338 -8.95 10.76 -12.79
CA ASN A 338 -9.17 9.67 -13.75
C ASN A 338 -10.44 9.98 -14.57
N PRO A 339 -10.34 10.22 -15.90
CA PRO A 339 -11.50 10.54 -16.73
C PRO A 339 -12.47 9.36 -16.90
N ARG A 340 -12.11 8.15 -16.44
CA ARG A 340 -12.96 6.96 -16.43
C ARG A 340 -13.60 6.69 -15.06
N LEU A 341 -13.52 7.62 -14.11
CA LEU A 341 -14.16 7.46 -12.80
C LEU A 341 -15.68 7.62 -12.96
N GLU A 342 -16.41 6.52 -12.75
CA GLU A 342 -17.87 6.50 -12.81
C GLU A 342 -18.50 7.30 -11.66
N LEU A 343 -19.63 7.95 -11.94
CA LEU A 343 -20.33 8.81 -10.99
C LEU A 343 -20.62 8.15 -9.62
N PRO A 344 -21.13 6.90 -9.51
CA PRO A 344 -21.38 6.27 -8.21
C PRO A 344 -20.10 6.07 -7.39
N THR A 345 -18.96 5.85 -8.04
CA THR A 345 -17.66 5.71 -7.36
C THR A 345 -17.14 7.09 -6.92
N LEU A 346 -17.37 8.14 -7.72
CA LEU A 346 -17.06 9.52 -7.36
C LEU A 346 -17.90 10.01 -6.17
N GLU A 347 -19.20 9.69 -6.12
CA GLU A 347 -20.07 10.02 -5.00
C GLU A 347 -19.61 9.38 -3.70
N LYS A 348 -19.32 8.07 -3.71
CA LYS A 348 -18.73 7.35 -2.57
C LYS A 348 -17.42 7.99 -2.10
N LEU A 349 -16.51 8.31 -3.04
CA LEU A 349 -15.26 9.01 -2.72
C LEU A 349 -15.50 10.42 -2.15
N SER A 350 -16.54 11.13 -2.60
CA SER A 350 -16.91 12.45 -2.06
C SER A 350 -17.36 12.38 -0.60
N VAL A 351 -18.09 11.33 -0.19
CA VAL A 351 -18.50 11.12 1.21
C VAL A 351 -17.29 10.83 2.10
N LEU A 352 -16.33 10.02 1.63
CA LEU A 352 -15.08 9.78 2.36
C LEU A 352 -14.26 11.07 2.55
N LEU A 353 -14.13 11.88 1.49
CA LEU A 353 -13.45 13.17 1.54
C LEU A 353 -14.18 14.17 2.45
N GLN A 354 -15.50 14.20 2.42
CA GLN A 354 -16.34 15.01 3.32
C GLN A 354 -16.11 14.59 4.79
N LYS A 355 -16.19 13.30 5.13
CA LYS A 355 -15.91 12.80 6.49
C LYS A 355 -14.48 13.14 6.95
N LEU A 356 -13.49 13.05 6.07
CA LEU A 356 -12.10 13.42 6.37
C LEU A 356 -11.87 14.93 6.46
N SER A 357 -12.76 15.76 5.87
CA SER A 357 -12.67 17.23 5.91
C SER A 357 -12.98 17.82 7.29
N THR A 358 -13.82 17.16 8.09
CA THR A 358 -14.18 17.61 9.45
C THR A 358 -12.99 17.51 10.41
N ILE A 359 -12.04 16.62 10.12
CA ILE A 359 -10.86 16.35 10.92
C ILE A 359 -9.81 17.45 10.67
N ARG A 360 -9.73 18.42 11.60
CA ARG A 360 -8.85 19.60 11.49
C ARG A 360 -7.38 19.29 11.15
N LYS A 361 -6.82 18.16 11.62
CA LYS A 361 -5.44 17.72 11.31
C LYS A 361 -5.22 17.45 9.80
N ASN A 362 -6.27 17.09 9.06
CA ASN A 362 -6.20 16.69 7.66
C ASN A 362 -6.14 17.86 6.68
N ARG A 363 -6.42 19.10 7.12
CA ARG A 363 -6.37 20.29 6.26
C ARG A 363 -5.06 20.42 5.47
N ARG A 364 -3.92 20.17 6.13
CA ARG A 364 -2.59 20.18 5.47
C ARG A 364 -2.44 19.09 4.40
N LEU A 365 -3.16 17.97 4.52
CA LEU A 365 -3.15 16.89 3.52
C LEU A 365 -4.03 17.24 2.30
N PHE A 366 -5.19 17.89 2.52
CA PHE A 366 -6.02 18.47 1.45
C PHE A 366 -5.27 19.57 0.66
N GLU A 367 -4.50 20.40 1.36
CA GLU A 367 -3.67 21.44 0.77
C GLU A 367 -2.50 20.83 -0.03
N ARG A 368 -1.68 19.96 0.57
CA ARG A 368 -0.53 19.30 -0.08
C ARG A 368 -0.90 18.47 -1.30
N SER A 369 -2.06 17.81 -1.29
CA SER A 369 -2.52 16.96 -2.41
C SER A 369 -3.33 17.74 -3.44
N SER A 370 -3.47 19.06 -3.27
CA SER A 370 -4.28 19.96 -4.11
C SER A 370 -5.72 19.46 -4.32
N LEU A 371 -6.29 18.77 -3.32
CA LEU A 371 -7.63 18.20 -3.40
C LEU A 371 -8.70 19.28 -3.37
N HIS A 372 -8.50 20.35 -2.60
CA HIS A 372 -9.41 21.49 -2.54
C HIS A 372 -9.68 22.10 -3.94
N LEU A 373 -8.63 22.27 -4.76
CA LEU A 373 -8.78 22.76 -6.15
C LEU A 373 -9.55 21.78 -7.03
N GLN A 374 -9.27 20.48 -6.92
CA GLN A 374 -9.95 19.43 -7.71
C GLN A 374 -11.43 19.31 -7.32
N ILE A 375 -11.73 19.36 -6.03
CA ILE A 375 -13.10 19.36 -5.49
C ILE A 375 -13.85 20.61 -5.99
N GLN A 376 -13.20 21.78 -6.02
CA GLN A 376 -13.80 23.00 -6.58
C GLN A 376 -14.07 22.87 -8.09
N GLU A 377 -13.12 22.36 -8.86
CA GLU A 377 -13.26 22.15 -10.30
C GLU A 377 -14.38 21.13 -10.61
N LEU A 378 -14.47 20.04 -9.84
CA LEU A 378 -15.56 19.07 -9.93
C LEU A 378 -16.91 19.68 -9.57
N ASN A 379 -16.98 20.51 -8.51
CA ASN A 379 -18.22 21.18 -8.12
C ASN A 379 -18.70 22.22 -9.15
N HIS A 380 -17.79 22.83 -9.92
CA HIS A 380 -18.13 23.69 -11.06
C HIS A 380 -18.53 22.92 -12.32
N LYS A 381 -18.09 21.66 -12.47
CA LYS A 381 -18.42 20.78 -13.61
C LYS A 381 -19.62 19.86 -13.35
N ALA A 382 -20.00 19.65 -12.10
CA ALA A 382 -21.14 18.82 -11.73
C ALA A 382 -22.45 19.47 -12.19
N ASN A 383 -23.24 18.74 -12.97
CA ASN A 383 -24.59 19.17 -13.32
C ASN A 383 -25.41 19.36 -12.03
N HIS A 384 -26.20 20.43 -11.96
CA HIS A 384 -27.08 20.74 -10.82
C HIS A 384 -28.18 19.69 -10.55
N THR A 385 -28.25 18.63 -11.34
CA THR A 385 -29.06 17.43 -11.09
C THR A 385 -28.43 16.47 -10.06
N HIS A 386 -27.11 16.51 -9.86
CA HIS A 386 -26.39 15.63 -8.93
C HIS A 386 -26.26 16.25 -7.53
N ASN A 387 -27.41 16.57 -6.93
CA ASN A 387 -27.49 17.29 -5.66
C ASN A 387 -26.64 16.68 -4.54
N PHE A 388 -26.62 15.35 -4.40
CA PHE A 388 -25.85 14.66 -3.38
C PHE A 388 -24.34 14.89 -3.52
N LEU A 389 -23.79 14.72 -4.73
CA LEU A 389 -22.39 15.03 -5.02
C LEU A 389 -22.07 16.50 -4.72
N CYS A 390 -22.91 17.43 -5.21
CA CYS A 390 -22.72 18.87 -5.00
C CYS A 390 -22.71 19.26 -3.52
N ILE A 391 -23.58 18.65 -2.68
CA ILE A 391 -23.62 18.86 -1.23
C ILE A 391 -22.33 18.37 -0.57
N ASN A 392 -21.88 17.15 -0.87
CA ASN A 392 -20.68 16.57 -0.26
C ASN A 392 -19.40 17.32 -0.64
N LEU A 393 -19.26 17.70 -1.91
CA LEU A 393 -18.15 18.53 -2.39
C LEU A 393 -18.18 19.92 -1.73
N SER A 394 -19.36 20.54 -1.60
CA SER A 394 -19.51 21.86 -0.98
C SER A 394 -19.16 21.85 0.51
N ILE A 395 -19.59 20.84 1.27
CA ILE A 395 -19.21 20.67 2.68
C ILE A 395 -17.70 20.43 2.82
N GLY A 396 -17.10 19.63 1.92
CA GLY A 396 -15.65 19.41 1.86
C GLY A 396 -14.84 20.70 1.62
N LEU A 397 -15.37 21.64 0.82
CA LEU A 397 -14.79 22.97 0.57
C LEU A 397 -14.96 23.91 1.77
N ILE A 398 -16.15 23.96 2.38
CA ILE A 398 -16.42 24.80 3.57
C ILE A 398 -15.45 24.48 4.71
N ASN A 399 -15.18 23.20 4.94
CA ASN A 399 -14.25 22.74 5.98
C ASN A 399 -12.76 22.98 5.65
N ASN A 400 -12.41 23.23 4.38
CA ASN A 400 -11.03 23.47 3.93
C ASN A 400 -10.89 24.78 3.13
N PRO A 401 -11.03 25.96 3.77
CA PRO A 401 -10.88 27.26 3.11
C PRO A 401 -9.39 27.59 2.86
N GLY A 402 -8.79 26.91 1.90
CA GLY A 402 -7.49 27.24 1.33
C GLY A 402 -7.63 28.35 0.29
N LEU A 403 -7.20 29.57 0.65
CA LEU A 403 -7.30 30.83 -0.11
C LEU A 403 -8.69 31.50 -0.13
N PRO A 404 -8.75 32.84 -0.24
CA PRO A 404 -9.96 33.60 0.09
C PRO A 404 -11.04 33.41 -0.98
N VAL A 405 -12.20 32.92 -0.56
CA VAL A 405 -13.43 32.95 -1.34
C VAL A 405 -13.76 34.42 -1.62
N ARG A 406 -13.43 34.89 -2.81
CA ARG A 406 -13.81 36.23 -3.28
C ARG A 406 -15.30 36.20 -3.62
N MET A 407 -16.14 36.27 -2.58
CA MET A 407 -17.59 36.43 -2.68
C MET A 407 -17.93 37.65 -3.54
N LYS A 408 -18.14 37.42 -4.84
CA LYS A 408 -18.83 38.32 -5.74
C LYS A 408 -19.73 37.51 -6.68
N SER A 409 -21.02 37.76 -6.56
CA SER A 409 -22.06 37.39 -7.54
C SER A 409 -22.39 35.90 -7.74
N MET A 410 -23.03 35.26 -6.74
CA MET A 410 -23.97 34.16 -6.99
C MET A 410 -25.16 34.23 -6.03
N GLY A 411 -26.25 34.89 -6.46
CA GLY A 411 -27.51 34.98 -5.71
C GLY A 411 -28.26 33.65 -5.54
N GLY A 412 -27.81 32.56 -6.19
CA GLY A 412 -28.41 31.23 -6.06
C GLY A 412 -28.01 30.45 -4.80
N LEU A 413 -26.91 30.81 -4.13
CA LEU A 413 -26.44 30.07 -2.95
C LEU A 413 -27.29 30.30 -1.70
N ALA A 414 -28.12 31.35 -1.64
CA ALA A 414 -29.00 31.60 -0.50
C ALA A 414 -30.08 30.51 -0.35
N GLY A 415 -30.66 30.03 -1.47
CA GLY A 415 -31.64 28.94 -1.45
C GLY A 415 -31.03 27.60 -1.05
N VAL A 416 -29.82 27.30 -1.55
CA VAL A 416 -29.10 26.07 -1.19
C VAL A 416 -28.62 26.11 0.26
N MET A 417 -28.14 27.26 0.76
CA MET A 417 -27.75 27.42 2.16
C MET A 417 -28.94 27.29 3.12
N GLY A 418 -30.12 27.80 2.75
CA GLY A 418 -31.36 27.58 3.53
C GLY A 418 -31.71 26.09 3.61
N SER A 419 -31.82 25.43 2.46
CA SER A 419 -32.08 23.98 2.39
C SER A 419 -31.03 23.13 3.12
N VAL A 420 -29.75 23.49 3.06
CA VAL A 420 -28.67 22.81 3.80
C VAL A 420 -28.78 23.05 5.31
N TRP A 421 -29.22 24.23 5.76
CA TRP A 421 -29.48 24.48 7.19
C TRP A 421 -30.66 23.67 7.70
N ASP A 422 -31.77 23.65 6.95
CA ASP A 422 -32.96 22.84 7.29
C ASP A 422 -32.62 21.33 7.31
N THR A 423 -31.82 20.86 6.35
CA THR A 423 -31.36 19.46 6.31
C THR A 423 -30.37 19.13 7.44
N LEU A 424 -29.54 20.08 7.87
CA LEU A 424 -28.64 19.92 9.03
C LEU A 424 -29.41 19.88 10.36
N VAL A 425 -30.54 20.55 10.48
CA VAL A 425 -31.45 20.42 11.63
C VAL A 425 -32.08 19.03 11.65
N VAL A 426 -32.58 18.54 10.52
CA VAL A 426 -33.21 17.20 10.42
C VAL A 426 -32.20 16.07 10.63
N LEU A 427 -30.95 16.20 10.19
CA LEU A 427 -29.88 15.22 10.46
C LEU A 427 -29.28 15.34 11.88
N GLY A 428 -29.69 16.33 12.67
CA GLY A 428 -29.32 16.47 14.08
C GLY A 428 -30.07 15.51 15.01
N ASP A 429 -31.30 15.13 14.66
CA ASP A 429 -32.17 14.28 15.48
C ASP A 429 -32.43 12.91 14.83
N GLY A 430 -31.66 11.91 15.25
CA GLY A 430 -32.14 10.52 15.41
C GLY A 430 -32.63 9.73 14.17
N GLY A 431 -32.34 10.16 12.94
CA GLY A 431 -32.76 9.45 11.73
C GLY A 431 -31.99 8.15 11.46
N ASP A 432 -32.72 7.02 11.40
CA ASP A 432 -32.18 5.68 11.11
C ASP A 432 -31.85 5.52 9.60
N TRP A 433 -30.73 4.84 9.28
CA TRP A 433 -30.14 4.80 7.92
C TRP A 433 -30.38 3.46 7.18
N THR A 434 -31.45 2.76 7.52
CA THR A 434 -31.66 1.34 7.16
C THR A 434 -32.17 1.06 5.74
N ASP A 435 -32.54 2.08 4.95
CA ASP A 435 -33.27 1.90 3.67
C ASP A 435 -32.44 2.13 2.37
N TRP A 436 -31.21 1.60 2.32
CA TRP A 436 -30.31 1.73 1.15
C TRP A 436 -30.54 0.72 0.01
N ASN A 437 -31.53 -0.18 0.11
CA ASN A 437 -31.75 -1.25 -0.87
C ASN A 437 -32.87 -1.01 -1.91
N ASN A 438 -33.66 0.08 -1.81
CA ASN A 438 -34.88 0.24 -2.62
C ASN A 438 -34.87 1.35 -3.69
N TYR A 439 -33.80 2.15 -3.82
CA TYR A 439 -33.66 3.11 -4.94
C TYR A 439 -33.20 2.42 -6.24
N GLY A 440 -34.06 1.50 -6.70
CA GLY A 440 -33.88 0.68 -7.90
C GLY A 440 -35.15 0.54 -8.75
N ARG A 441 -36.13 1.44 -8.58
CA ARG A 441 -37.29 1.68 -9.47
C ARG A 441 -37.87 3.08 -9.21
N TYR A 442 -37.57 4.04 -10.09
CA TYR A 442 -38.52 4.88 -10.84
C TYR A 442 -37.75 5.85 -11.73
#